data_AF-A0A537FPQ5-F1
#
_entry.id   AF-A0A537FPQ5-F1
#
_cell.length_a   1.000
_cell.length_b   1.000
_cell.length_c   1.000
_cell.angle_alpha   90.00
_cell.angle_beta   90.00
_cell.angle_gamma   90.00
#
_symmetry.space_group_name_H-M   'P 1'
#
loop_
_entity.id
_entity.type
_entity.pdbx_description
1 polymer ?
#
loop_
_entity_poly.entity_id
_entity_poly.type
_entity_poly.pdbx_seq_one_letter_code
_entity_poly.pdbx_strand_id
1 'polypeptide(L)'
;MAGAKPMLLWYVWIRLVDGAWHRLDDISKQLHLPKNAVEWAAKFLCDKGMAESGFEEDEIRLHQGGARFEDAVKTLLSSAKPPR
;
A
#
# COMPACT_ATOMS: atom_id res chain seq x y z
N MET A 1 -15.93 -2.01 8.49
CA MET A 1 -14.50 -2.14 8.06
C MET A 1 -14.04 -1.10 7.03
N ALA A 2 -14.87 -0.14 6.59
CA ALA A 2 -14.51 0.79 5.50
C ALA A 2 -13.38 1.80 5.82
N GLY A 3 -13.12 2.11 7.10
CA GLY A 3 -12.07 3.05 7.51
C GLY A 3 -10.67 2.46 7.74
N ALA A 4 -10.55 1.13 7.90
CA ALA A 4 -9.28 0.51 8.29
C ALA A 4 -8.30 0.35 7.11
N LYS A 5 -8.82 0.01 5.92
CA LYS A 5 -8.01 -0.19 4.70
C LYS A 5 -7.35 1.10 4.19
N PRO A 6 -8.04 2.25 4.15
CA PRO A 6 -7.40 3.53 3.80
C PRO A 6 -6.27 3.93 4.75
N MET A 7 -6.46 3.75 6.06
CA MET A 7 -5.44 4.07 7.07
C MET A 7 -4.21 3.16 6.94
N LEU A 8 -4.44 1.85 6.80
CA LEU A 8 -3.39 0.87 6.53
C LEU A 8 -2.56 1.27 5.30
N LEU A 9 -3.24 1.62 4.20
CA LEU A 9 -2.57 1.99 2.97
C LEU A 9 -1.73 3.27 3.14
N TRP A 10 -2.23 4.26 3.90
CA TRP A 10 -1.48 5.47 4.27
C TRP A 10 -0.20 5.15 5.05
N TYR A 11 -0.30 4.30 6.08
CA TYR A 11 0.86 3.94 6.91
C TYR A 11 1.92 3.15 6.15
N VAL A 12 1.52 2.29 5.21
CA VAL A 12 2.47 1.56 4.38
C VAL A 12 3.08 2.50 3.33
N TRP A 13 2.27 3.32 2.67
CA TRP A 13 2.75 4.25 1.64
C TRP A 13 3.78 5.24 2.17
N ILE A 14 3.56 5.84 3.35
CA ILE A 14 4.49 6.82 3.94
C ILE A 14 5.86 6.21 4.28
N ARG A 15 5.98 4.88 4.41
CA ARG A 15 7.27 4.20 4.59
C ARG A 15 8.06 4.06 3.30
N LEU A 16 7.40 4.18 2.15
CA LEU A 16 7.97 3.93 0.84
C LEU A 16 8.22 5.22 0.03
N VAL A 17 7.84 6.39 0.56
CA VAL A 17 7.95 7.69 -0.13
C VAL A 17 9.40 8.12 -0.40
N ASP A 18 10.37 7.50 0.27
CA ASP A 18 11.79 7.69 -0.02
C ASP A 18 12.22 7.09 -1.37
N GLY A 19 11.36 6.25 -1.98
CA GLY A 19 11.62 5.60 -3.25
C GLY A 19 12.72 4.52 -3.17
N ALA A 20 13.10 4.10 -1.97
CA ALA A 20 14.03 2.98 -1.77
C ALA A 20 13.29 1.64 -1.82
N TRP A 21 14.06 0.55 -1.93
CA TRP A 21 13.54 -0.80 -1.74
C TRP A 21 13.37 -1.07 -0.24
N HIS A 22 12.22 -1.62 0.13
CA HIS A 22 11.91 -2.00 1.51
C HIS A 22 11.36 -3.41 1.57
N ARG A 23 11.79 -4.18 2.59
CA ARG A 23 11.23 -5.50 2.86
C ARG A 23 9.89 -5.38 3.57
N LEU A 24 8.90 -6.16 3.16
CA LEU A 24 7.56 -6.17 3.77
C LEU A 24 7.61 -6.54 5.27
N ASP A 25 8.51 -7.43 5.65
CA ASP A 25 8.75 -7.83 7.04
C ASP A 25 9.24 -6.67 7.91
N ASP A 26 10.07 -5.78 7.36
CA ASP A 26 10.60 -4.64 8.10
C ASP A 26 9.53 -3.57 8.28
N ILE A 27 8.70 -3.33 7.25
CA ILE A 27 7.52 -2.45 7.34
C ILE A 27 6.53 -2.98 8.39
N SER A 28 6.27 -4.29 8.37
CA SER A 28 5.42 -5.00 9.35
C SER A 28 5.90 -4.76 10.78
N LYS A 29 7.19 -4.96 11.04
CA LYS A 29 7.81 -4.71 12.37
C LYS A 29 7.76 -3.22 12.76
N GLN A 30 8.12 -2.32 11.85
CA GLN A 30 8.15 -0.87 12.12
C GLN A 30 6.76 -0.32 12.45
N LEU A 31 5.73 -0.80 11.75
CA LEU A 31 4.35 -0.34 11.93
C LEU A 31 3.59 -1.13 13.01
N HIS A 32 4.19 -2.22 13.55
CA HIS A 32 3.51 -3.17 14.44
C HIS A 32 2.20 -3.70 13.84
N LEU A 33 2.21 -3.97 12.53
CA LEU A 33 1.07 -4.47 11.78
C LEU A 33 1.27 -5.94 11.39
N PRO A 34 0.20 -6.72 11.26
CA PRO A 34 0.28 -8.07 10.70
C PRO A 34 0.89 -8.09 9.29
N LYS A 35 1.76 -9.08 8.99
CA LYS A 35 2.40 -9.21 7.66
C LYS A 35 1.38 -9.23 6.52
N ASN A 36 0.28 -9.97 6.69
CA ASN A 36 -0.80 -10.04 5.70
C ASN A 36 -1.48 -8.68 5.40
N ALA A 37 -1.50 -7.75 6.36
CA ALA A 37 -2.01 -6.40 6.13
C ALA A 37 -1.05 -5.57 5.28
N VAL A 38 0.26 -5.72 5.52
CA VAL A 38 1.31 -5.06 4.74
C VAL A 38 1.36 -5.65 3.32
N GLU A 39 1.29 -6.97 3.18
CA GLU A 39 1.19 -7.66 1.87
C GLU A 39 -0.04 -7.19 1.08
N TRP A 40 -1.19 -7.04 1.76
CA TRP A 40 -2.38 -6.50 1.11
C TRP A 40 -2.16 -5.08 0.58
N ALA A 41 -1.53 -4.21 1.38
CA ALA A 41 -1.23 -2.84 0.98
C ALA A 41 -0.22 -2.79 -0.17
N ALA A 42 0.82 -3.63 -0.12
CA ALA A 42 1.82 -3.76 -1.17
C ALA A 42 1.19 -4.20 -2.49
N LYS A 43 0.36 -5.25 -2.44
CA LYS A 43 -0.39 -5.72 -3.61
C LYS A 43 -1.30 -4.64 -4.17
N PHE A 44 -2.02 -3.91 -3.32
CA PHE A 44 -2.86 -2.80 -3.78
C PHE A 44 -2.07 -1.71 -4.52
N LEU A 45 -0.89 -1.34 -4.01
CA LEU A 45 -0.01 -0.35 -4.66
C LEU A 45 0.50 -0.87 -6.01
N CYS A 46 0.89 -2.14 -6.10
CA CYS A 46 1.30 -2.76 -7.37
C CYS A 46 0.14 -2.85 -8.37
N ASP A 47 -1.05 -3.29 -7.94
CA ASP A 47 -2.26 -3.39 -8.77
C ASP A 47 -2.68 -2.02 -9.34
N LYS A 48 -2.32 -0.93 -8.66
CA LYS A 48 -2.55 0.45 -9.09
C LYS A 48 -1.40 1.04 -9.92
N GLY A 49 -0.37 0.25 -10.21
CA GLY A 49 0.82 0.72 -10.92
C GLY A 49 1.62 1.78 -10.16
N MET A 50 1.47 1.82 -8.84
CA MET A 50 2.14 2.79 -7.97
C MET A 50 3.46 2.27 -7.42
N ALA A 51 3.60 0.96 -7.35
CA ALA A 51 4.76 0.29 -6.81
C ALA A 51 5.12 -0.92 -7.69
N GLU A 52 6.35 -1.38 -7.53
CA GLU A 52 6.83 -2.64 -8.07
C GLU A 52 7.32 -3.54 -6.94
N SER A 53 7.12 -4.83 -7.11
CA SER A 53 7.64 -5.86 -6.23
C SER A 53 9.03 -6.31 -6.67
N GLY A 54 9.89 -6.59 -5.70
CA GLY A 54 11.23 -7.13 -5.95
C GLY A 54 11.19 -8.58 -6.43
N PHE A 55 12.37 -9.11 -6.79
CA PHE A 55 12.51 -10.42 -7.41
C PHE A 55 12.03 -11.58 -6.52
N GLU A 56 12.09 -11.42 -5.19
CA GLU A 56 11.62 -12.40 -4.21
C GLU A 56 10.20 -12.12 -3.68
N GLU A 57 9.47 -11.16 -4.25
CA GLU A 57 8.12 -10.71 -3.82
C GLU A 57 7.99 -10.19 -2.37
N ASP A 58 9.06 -10.30 -1.56
CA ASP A 58 9.14 -9.80 -0.19
C ASP A 58 9.65 -8.35 -0.09
N GLU A 59 9.92 -7.71 -1.23
CA GLU A 59 10.39 -6.33 -1.32
C GLU A 59 9.44 -5.47 -2.17
N ILE A 60 9.33 -4.19 -1.82
CA ILE A 60 8.51 -3.21 -2.51
C ILE A 60 9.22 -1.86 -2.63
N ARG A 61 8.98 -1.17 -3.74
CA ARG A 61 9.43 0.21 -3.98
C ARG A 61 8.34 1.00 -4.71
N LEU A 62 8.14 2.27 -4.34
CA LEU A 62 7.27 3.17 -5.09
C LEU A 62 7.94 3.59 -6.41
N HIS A 63 7.15 3.62 -7.49
CA HIS A 63 7.57 4.26 -8.72
C HIS A 63 7.73 5.77 -8.49
N GLN A 64 8.80 6.37 -9.04
CA GLN A 64 9.01 7.83 -8.98
C GLN A 64 8.02 8.63 -9.86
N GLY A 65 7.06 7.96 -10.50
CA GLY A 65 6.07 8.54 -11.40
C GLY A 65 4.67 8.61 -10.81
N GLY A 66 4.35 9.73 -10.16
CA GLY A 66 3.10 10.50 -10.37
C GLY A 66 1.72 9.86 -10.16
N ALA A 67 1.57 8.60 -9.77
CA ALA A 67 0.25 8.07 -9.42
C ALA A 67 -0.24 8.76 -8.12
N ARG A 68 -1.29 9.57 -8.23
CA ARG A 68 -1.85 10.33 -7.10
C ARG A 68 -2.44 9.35 -6.10
N PHE A 69 -1.69 9.08 -5.04
CA PHE A 69 -2.11 8.23 -3.92
C PHE A 69 -3.53 8.55 -3.43
N GLU A 70 -3.87 9.83 -3.36
CA GLU A 70 -5.22 10.29 -3.02
C GLU A 70 -6.32 9.76 -3.95
N ASP A 71 -6.06 9.65 -5.26
CA ASP A 71 -7.06 9.18 -6.22
C ASP A 71 -7.25 7.65 -6.11
N ALA A 72 -6.18 6.92 -5.77
CA ALA A 72 -6.27 5.50 -5.44
C ALA A 72 -7.08 5.26 -4.15
N VAL A 73 -6.86 6.09 -3.12
CA VAL A 73 -7.63 6.06 -1.87
C VAL A 73 -9.10 6.44 -2.10
N LYS A 74 -9.38 7.46 -2.90
CA LYS A 74 -10.77 7.86 -3.26
C LYS A 74 -11.50 6.73 -3.97
N THR A 75 -10.84 6.01 -4.86
CA THR A 75 -11.41 4.84 -5.55
C THR A 75 -11.72 3.69 -4.57
N LEU A 76 -10.84 3.45 -3.59
CA LEU A 76 -11.07 2.46 -2.54
C LEU A 76 -12.29 2.82 -1.67
N LEU A 77 -12.42 4.10 -1.31
CA LEU A 77 -13.53 4.59 -0.50
C LEU A 77 -14.87 4.60 -1.27
N SER A 78 -14.85 4.91 -2.56
CA SER A 78 -16.06 4.90 -3.39
C SER A 78 -16.58 3.48 -3.67
N SER A 79 -15.68 2.51 -3.81
CA SER A 79 -16.03 1.09 -3.94
C SER A 79 -16.60 0.46 -2.66
N ALA A 80 -16.46 1.12 -1.51
CA ALA A 80 -16.99 0.64 -0.22
C ALA A 80 -18.46 1.06 0.05
N LYS A 81 -19.10 1.78 -0.88
CA LYS A 81 -20.54 2.08 -0.80
C LYS A 81 -21.33 0.81 -1.12
N PRO A 82 -22.16 0.28 -0.20
CA PRO A 82 -23.09 -0.79 -0.54
C PRO A 82 -24.11 -0.26 -1.56
N PRO A 83 -24.57 -1.10 -2.52
CA PRO A 83 -25.71 -0.73 -3.35
C PRO A 83 -26.91 -0.41 -2.45
N ARG A 84 -27.64 0.66 -2.78
CA ARG A 84 -28.85 1.08 -2.08
C ARG A 84 -29.97 0.08 -2.29
#